data_AF-A0A4U5P748-F1
#
_entry.id   AF-A0A4U5P748-F1
#
_cell.length_a   1.000
_cell.length_b   1.000
_cell.length_c   1.000
_cell.angle_alpha   90.00
_cell.angle_beta   90.00
_cell.angle_gamma   90.00
#
_symmetry.space_group_name_H-M   'P 1'
#
loop_
_entity.id
_entity.type
_entity.pdbx_description
1 polymer ?
#
loop_
_entity_poly.entity_id
_entity_poly.type
_entity_poly.pdbx_seq_one_letter_code
_entity_poly.pdbx_strand_id
1 'polypeptide(L)'
;MTEVGTKKAIKMMLGMKAGGGEMGTAVIVKNVAGTLKAVADPSMYEEDFWILFENINGLLVTGTGTVDGQGNAVWKYNDGGSRFPSSIKFNHVANGIIRKITSVNPMGFHISIVLSQNIRAKHLHITTPATSPNTDGIHISQSSIVKVSRSVISTGDDCVAIIQGSTDVSIKKVTCGPGHGFR
;
A
#
# COMPACT_ATOMS: atom_id res chain seq x y z
N MET A 1 -6.37 -18.31 10.10
CA MET A 1 -6.42 -16.84 10.21
C MET A 1 -5.16 -16.43 10.96
N THR A 2 -4.37 -15.50 10.43
CA THR A 2 -3.15 -15.04 11.10
C THR A 2 -3.38 -13.57 11.47
N GLU A 3 -3.68 -13.32 12.75
CA GLU A 3 -3.64 -11.97 13.31
C GLU A 3 -2.18 -11.57 13.49
N VAL A 4 -1.86 -10.34 13.09
CA VAL A 4 -0.52 -9.77 13.28
C VAL A 4 -0.51 -9.05 14.62
N GLY A 5 -0.46 -9.83 15.71
CA GLY A 5 -0.67 -9.37 17.09
C GLY A 5 0.55 -8.85 17.83
N THR A 6 1.44 -8.08 17.20
CA THR A 6 2.59 -7.47 17.89
C THR A 6 2.49 -5.94 17.88
N LYS A 7 2.96 -5.27 18.94
CA LYS A 7 3.12 -3.78 19.06
C LYS A 7 4.04 -3.13 17.99
N LYS A 8 4.36 -3.86 16.92
CA LYS A 8 5.31 -3.46 15.89
C LYS A 8 4.72 -3.81 14.52
N ALA A 9 4.82 -2.86 13.60
CA ALA A 9 4.55 -3.09 12.19
C ALA A 9 5.37 -4.28 11.67
N ILE A 10 4.81 -5.03 10.72
CA ILE A 10 5.59 -6.01 9.95
C ILE A 10 6.55 -5.24 9.06
N LYS A 11 7.83 -5.20 9.43
CA LYS A 11 8.89 -4.61 8.62
C LYS A 11 9.61 -5.70 7.82
N MET A 12 9.53 -5.61 6.50
CA MET A 12 10.31 -6.40 5.55
C MET A 12 11.40 -5.53 4.95
N MET A 13 12.62 -5.66 5.47
CA MET A 13 13.80 -4.91 5.02
C MET A 13 14.79 -5.86 4.34
N LEU A 14 15.54 -5.35 3.35
CA LEU A 14 16.73 -5.99 2.82
C LEU A 14 17.99 -5.31 3.41
N GLY A 15 18.92 -6.09 3.93
CA GLY A 15 20.27 -5.61 4.20
C GLY A 15 21.04 -5.47 2.89
N MET A 16 21.40 -4.26 2.49
CA MET A 16 22.26 -4.02 1.33
C MET A 16 23.65 -4.60 1.63
N LYS A 17 24.02 -5.71 0.99
CA LYS A 17 25.45 -6.06 0.84
C LYS A 17 25.97 -5.34 -0.39
N ALA A 18 26.79 -4.32 -0.18
CA ALA A 18 27.60 -3.71 -1.23
C ALA A 18 28.66 -4.73 -1.68
N GLY A 19 28.47 -5.32 -2.86
CA GLY A 19 29.46 -6.16 -3.53
C GLY A 19 29.42 -5.86 -5.01
N GLY A 20 30.46 -5.20 -5.52
CA GLY A 20 30.63 -4.89 -6.93
C GLY A 20 30.75 -6.19 -7.74
N GLY A 21 29.76 -6.42 -8.59
CA GLY A 21 29.68 -7.54 -9.52
C GLY A 21 28.29 -7.51 -10.14
N GLU A 22 28.17 -7.72 -11.45
CA GLU A 22 26.88 -7.73 -12.15
C GLU A 22 25.94 -8.76 -11.51
N MET A 23 25.06 -8.29 -10.63
CA MET A 23 24.04 -9.10 -9.98
C MET A 23 22.85 -9.22 -10.94
N GLY A 24 22.59 -10.43 -11.44
CA GLY A 24 21.24 -10.80 -11.83
C GLY A 24 20.31 -10.46 -10.66
N THR A 25 19.37 -9.54 -10.86
CA THR A 25 18.57 -8.97 -9.76
C THR A 25 17.65 -10.05 -9.18
N ALA A 26 18.03 -10.62 -8.04
CA ALA A 26 17.21 -11.61 -7.36
C ALA A 26 15.88 -10.96 -6.92
N VAL A 27 14.77 -11.41 -7.51
CA VAL A 27 13.44 -10.87 -7.20
C VAL A 27 12.97 -11.43 -5.86
N ILE A 28 12.70 -10.57 -4.88
CA ILE A 28 12.02 -10.98 -3.66
C ILE A 28 10.55 -11.22 -3.96
N VAL A 29 10.06 -12.43 -3.70
CA VAL A 29 8.64 -12.78 -3.84
C VAL A 29 7.98 -12.85 -2.47
N LYS A 30 6.85 -12.13 -2.32
CA LYS A 30 5.99 -12.16 -1.14
C LYS A 30 4.58 -12.53 -1.58
N ASN A 31 4.09 -13.67 -1.08
CA ASN A 31 2.78 -14.21 -1.43
C ASN A 31 1.78 -14.00 -0.27
N VAL A 32 0.71 -13.27 -0.54
CA VAL A 32 -0.45 -13.08 0.34
C VAL A 32 -1.47 -14.16 -0.02
N ALA A 33 -1.44 -15.29 0.69
CA ALA A 33 -2.26 -16.46 0.37
C ALA A 33 -3.60 -16.52 1.14
N GLY A 34 -3.77 -15.72 2.18
CA GLY A 34 -4.99 -15.68 3.01
C GLY A 34 -5.28 -14.25 3.49
N THR A 35 -6.07 -14.12 4.55
CA THR A 35 -6.38 -12.81 5.14
C THR A 35 -5.37 -12.45 6.23
N LEU A 36 -4.63 -11.35 6.02
CA LEU A 36 -3.85 -10.66 7.04
C LEU A 36 -4.74 -9.59 7.67
N LYS A 37 -4.83 -9.57 9.00
CA LYS A 37 -5.62 -8.58 9.75
C LYS A 37 -4.74 -7.70 10.60
N ALA A 38 -4.96 -6.40 10.51
CA ALA A 38 -4.43 -5.42 11.46
C ALA A 38 -5.06 -5.63 12.85
N VAL A 39 -4.35 -5.26 13.91
CA VAL A 39 -4.94 -4.95 15.21
C VAL A 39 -5.73 -3.65 15.07
N ALA A 40 -6.98 -3.62 15.52
CA ALA A 40 -7.90 -2.49 15.33
C ALA A 40 -7.57 -1.24 16.18
N ASP A 41 -6.76 -1.40 17.23
CA ASP A 41 -6.32 -0.30 18.09
C ASP A 41 -5.15 0.46 17.45
N PRO A 42 -5.34 1.73 17.04
CA PRO A 42 -4.29 2.50 16.35
C PRO A 42 -3.12 2.83 17.27
N SER A 43 -3.29 2.82 18.60
CA SER A 43 -2.20 3.05 19.57
C SER A 43 -1.14 1.95 19.57
N MET A 44 -1.43 0.82 18.92
CA MET A 44 -0.49 -0.29 18.74
C MET A 44 0.52 -0.05 17.61
N TYR A 45 0.38 1.04 16.86
CA TYR A 45 1.30 1.43 15.80
C TYR A 45 1.99 2.74 16.15
N GLU A 46 3.30 2.69 16.35
CA GLU A 46 4.15 3.88 16.50
C GLU A 46 4.39 4.59 15.15
N GLU A 47 4.12 3.89 14.05
CA GLU A 47 4.44 4.29 12.68
C GLU A 47 3.15 4.61 11.90
N ASP A 48 3.28 5.33 10.79
CA ASP A 48 2.18 5.64 9.86
C ASP A 48 1.81 4.45 8.94
N PHE A 49 2.15 3.21 9.32
CA PHE A 49 1.85 1.97 8.60
C PHE A 49 1.88 0.74 9.50
N TRP A 50 1.30 -0.37 9.03
CA TRP A 50 1.44 -1.67 9.71
C TRP A 50 2.12 -2.78 8.89
N ILE A 51 2.24 -2.63 7.57
CA ILE A 51 3.12 -3.46 6.71
C ILE A 51 4.07 -2.54 5.95
N LEU A 52 5.37 -2.80 6.05
CA LEU A 52 6.42 -2.02 5.37
C LEU A 52 7.30 -2.92 4.50
N PHE A 53 7.50 -2.50 3.25
CA PHE A 53 8.57 -2.94 2.36
C PHE A 53 9.54 -1.79 2.17
N GLU A 54 10.79 -1.96 2.59
CA GLU A 54 11.76 -0.86 2.63
C GLU A 54 13.14 -1.24 2.10
N ASN A 55 13.73 -0.33 1.31
CA ASN A 55 15.08 -0.46 0.74
C ASN A 55 15.25 -1.74 -0.10
N ILE A 56 14.33 -1.98 -1.04
CA ILE A 56 14.29 -3.20 -1.86
C ILE A 56 14.45 -2.86 -3.34
N ASN A 57 15.37 -3.52 -4.03
CA ASN A 57 15.44 -3.50 -5.50
C ASN A 57 15.04 -4.88 -6.05
N GLY A 58 13.90 -4.94 -6.74
CA GLY A 58 13.33 -6.18 -7.26
C GLY A 58 12.37 -6.84 -6.27
N LEU A 59 11.11 -6.39 -6.27
CA LEU A 59 10.05 -6.91 -5.38
C LEU A 59 8.84 -7.39 -6.20
N LEU A 60 8.30 -8.55 -5.84
CA LEU A 60 6.99 -9.02 -6.28
C LEU A 60 6.11 -9.30 -5.06
N VAL A 61 5.13 -8.44 -4.81
CA VAL A 61 4.01 -8.72 -3.90
C VAL A 61 2.86 -9.28 -4.73
N THR A 62 2.44 -10.51 -4.42
CA THR A 62 1.34 -11.16 -5.11
C THR A 62 0.55 -12.11 -4.21
N GLY A 63 -0.34 -12.90 -4.78
CA GLY A 63 -1.31 -13.73 -4.06
C GLY A 63 -2.74 -13.25 -4.29
N THR A 64 -3.71 -14.12 -4.03
CA THR A 64 -5.15 -13.80 -4.12
C THR A 64 -5.76 -13.54 -2.74
N GLY A 65 -4.92 -13.40 -1.71
CA GLY A 65 -5.34 -13.11 -0.36
C GLY A 65 -5.70 -11.64 -0.13
N THR A 66 -6.04 -11.34 1.12
CA THR A 66 -6.62 -10.06 1.54
C THR A 66 -5.78 -9.43 2.64
N VAL A 67 -5.55 -8.14 2.53
CA VAL A 67 -5.03 -7.30 3.61
C VAL A 67 -6.20 -6.50 4.17
N ASP A 68 -6.58 -6.76 5.42
CA ASP A 68 -7.71 -6.15 6.10
C ASP A 68 -7.20 -5.24 7.22
N GLY A 69 -7.37 -3.92 7.04
CA GLY A 69 -6.85 -2.91 7.95
C GLY A 69 -7.71 -2.66 9.19
N GLN A 70 -8.89 -3.28 9.32
CA GLN A 70 -9.80 -3.12 10.46
C GLN A 70 -10.15 -1.65 10.81
N GLY A 71 -10.19 -0.78 9.80
CA GLY A 71 -10.37 0.67 9.94
C GLY A 71 -11.75 1.13 10.44
N ASN A 72 -12.78 0.29 10.28
CA ASN A 72 -14.13 0.57 10.76
C ASN A 72 -14.19 0.88 12.26
N ALA A 73 -13.23 0.38 13.04
CA ALA A 73 -13.11 0.68 14.47
C ALA A 73 -12.71 2.14 14.75
N VAL A 74 -11.97 2.77 13.83
CA VAL A 74 -11.31 4.07 14.05
C VAL A 74 -11.86 5.22 13.22
N TRP A 75 -12.56 4.96 12.11
CA TRP A 75 -13.07 6.01 11.21
C TRP A 75 -13.96 7.05 11.89
N LYS A 76 -14.72 6.66 12.93
CA LYS A 76 -15.55 7.58 13.73
C LYS A 76 -14.75 8.64 14.51
N TYR A 77 -13.44 8.44 14.66
CA TYR A 77 -12.53 9.37 15.31
C TYR A 77 -11.77 10.24 14.32
N ASN A 78 -11.98 10.06 13.02
CA ASN A 78 -11.36 10.92 12.02
C ASN A 78 -12.08 12.27 11.95
N ASP A 79 -11.43 13.29 12.49
CA ASP A 79 -11.87 14.68 12.54
C ASP A 79 -11.29 15.55 11.41
N GLY A 80 -10.69 14.92 10.39
CA GLY A 80 -10.02 15.59 9.28
C GLY A 80 -8.56 15.98 9.55
N GLY A 81 -8.09 15.87 10.79
CA GLY A 81 -6.68 16.05 11.17
C GLY A 81 -5.97 14.75 11.59
N SER A 82 -6.76 13.73 11.93
CA SER A 82 -6.29 12.43 12.39
C SER A 82 -5.48 11.69 11.32
N ARG A 83 -4.25 11.28 11.66
CA ARG A 83 -3.39 10.46 10.79
C ARG A 83 -3.42 9.02 11.26
N PHE A 84 -4.04 8.15 10.46
CA PHE A 84 -4.10 6.72 10.72
C PHE A 84 -3.07 5.93 9.91
N PRO A 85 -2.58 4.79 10.42
CA PRO A 85 -1.63 3.95 9.70
C PRO A 85 -2.15 3.48 8.33
N SER A 86 -1.31 3.58 7.32
CA SER A 86 -1.50 2.96 6.01
C SER A 86 -1.41 1.44 6.11
N SER A 87 -2.14 0.71 5.24
CA SER A 87 -2.10 -0.74 5.31
C SER A 87 -0.81 -1.35 4.77
N ILE A 88 -0.35 -0.89 3.61
CA ILE A 88 0.88 -1.37 2.98
C ILE A 88 1.69 -0.18 2.54
N LYS A 89 2.91 -0.02 3.07
CA LYS A 89 3.85 1.02 2.67
C LYS A 89 5.04 0.43 1.92
N PHE A 90 5.35 1.03 0.77
CA PHE A 90 6.56 0.81 -0.01
C PHE A 90 7.41 2.07 0.13
N ASN A 91 8.58 1.94 0.75
CA ASN A 91 9.52 3.04 0.96
C ASN A 91 10.88 2.69 0.33
N HIS A 92 11.43 3.55 -0.53
CA HIS A 92 12.69 3.24 -1.23
C HIS A 92 12.67 1.89 -1.95
N VAL A 93 11.57 1.57 -2.65
CA VAL A 93 11.46 0.36 -3.46
C VAL A 93 11.73 0.69 -4.92
N ALA A 94 12.65 -0.05 -5.54
CA ALA A 94 12.95 0.02 -6.97
C ALA A 94 12.51 -1.29 -7.66
N ASN A 95 12.02 -1.19 -8.89
CA ASN A 95 11.66 -2.35 -9.72
C ASN A 95 10.64 -3.28 -9.03
N GLY A 96 9.57 -2.68 -8.48
CA GLY A 96 8.53 -3.38 -7.72
C GLY A 96 7.29 -3.73 -8.56
N ILE A 97 6.69 -4.88 -8.29
CA ILE A 97 5.39 -5.30 -8.84
C ILE A 97 4.46 -5.68 -7.70
N ILE A 98 3.26 -5.10 -7.68
CA ILE A 98 2.19 -5.41 -6.73
C ILE A 98 1.02 -5.90 -7.57
N ARG A 99 0.58 -7.15 -7.38
CA ARG A 99 -0.50 -7.70 -8.21
C ARG A 99 -1.40 -8.75 -7.56
N LYS A 100 -2.67 -8.76 -7.97
CA LYS A 100 -3.70 -9.77 -7.62
C LYS A 100 -4.21 -9.77 -6.17
N ILE A 101 -3.64 -8.94 -5.30
CA ILE A 101 -4.05 -8.87 -3.90
C ILE A 101 -5.33 -8.04 -3.74
N THR A 102 -6.05 -8.33 -2.66
CA THR A 102 -7.19 -7.53 -2.20
C THR A 102 -6.77 -6.71 -0.98
N SER A 103 -7.18 -5.44 -0.90
CA SER A 103 -7.02 -4.59 0.29
C SER A 103 -8.37 -4.05 0.72
N VAL A 104 -8.72 -4.19 2.00
CA VAL A 104 -10.02 -3.81 2.55
C VAL A 104 -9.90 -3.04 3.85
N ASN A 105 -10.86 -2.14 4.10
CA ASN A 105 -11.08 -1.46 5.37
C ASN A 105 -9.80 -0.92 6.03
N PRO A 106 -9.00 -0.06 5.39
CA PRO A 106 -7.78 0.48 5.97
C PRO A 106 -8.12 1.48 7.08
N MET A 107 -7.24 1.65 8.07
CA MET A 107 -7.39 2.73 9.05
C MET A 107 -7.19 4.10 8.40
N GLY A 108 -6.08 4.27 7.67
CA GLY A 108 -5.81 5.39 6.77
C GLY A 108 -5.80 4.91 5.31
N PHE A 109 -4.66 5.02 4.63
CA PHE A 109 -4.55 4.62 3.23
C PHE A 109 -4.46 3.10 3.04
N HIS A 110 -4.92 2.60 1.90
CA HIS A 110 -4.73 1.20 1.53
C HIS A 110 -3.28 0.90 1.17
N ILE A 111 -2.70 1.67 0.24
CA ILE A 111 -1.32 1.48 -0.25
C ILE A 111 -0.62 2.83 -0.34
N SER A 112 0.57 2.93 0.24
CA SER A 112 1.45 4.10 0.18
C SER A 112 2.73 3.74 -0.58
N ILE A 113 3.04 4.48 -1.65
CA ILE A 113 4.25 4.34 -2.47
C ILE A 113 5.05 5.63 -2.31
N VAL A 114 6.16 5.55 -1.59
CA VAL A 114 6.96 6.70 -1.16
C VAL A 114 8.41 6.49 -1.58
N LEU A 115 9.06 7.54 -2.09
CA LEU A 115 10.50 7.54 -2.44
C LEU A 115 10.91 6.35 -3.34
N SER A 116 10.01 5.91 -4.21
CA SER A 116 10.12 4.65 -4.94
C SER A 116 10.21 4.88 -6.45
N GLN A 117 10.76 3.91 -7.18
CA GLN A 117 10.98 4.02 -8.63
C GLN A 117 10.56 2.74 -9.38
N ASN A 118 9.95 2.91 -10.56
CA ASN A 118 9.55 1.80 -11.43
C ASN A 118 8.66 0.78 -10.70
N ILE A 119 7.54 1.27 -10.16
CA ILE A 119 6.55 0.45 -9.46
C ILE A 119 5.37 0.14 -10.40
N ARG A 120 4.95 -1.13 -10.44
CA ARG A 120 3.80 -1.59 -11.23
C ARG A 120 2.73 -2.19 -10.32
N ALA A 121 1.70 -1.42 -10.02
CA ALA A 121 0.50 -1.85 -9.32
C ALA A 121 -0.55 -2.33 -10.34
N LYS A 122 -0.92 -3.62 -10.35
CA LYS A 122 -1.85 -4.14 -11.36
C LYS A 122 -2.76 -5.26 -10.90
N HIS A 123 -3.99 -5.31 -11.40
CA HIS A 123 -4.97 -6.32 -10.99
C HIS A 123 -5.19 -6.30 -9.47
N LEU A 124 -5.33 -5.10 -8.91
CA LEU A 124 -5.64 -4.94 -7.49
C LEU A 124 -7.15 -4.81 -7.31
N HIS A 125 -7.64 -5.33 -6.18
CA HIS A 125 -8.99 -5.06 -5.72
C HIS A 125 -8.89 -4.30 -4.40
N ILE A 126 -9.26 -3.02 -4.42
CA ILE A 126 -9.21 -2.13 -3.26
C ILE A 126 -10.65 -1.73 -2.96
N THR A 127 -11.13 -2.01 -1.75
CA THR A 127 -12.51 -1.71 -1.39
C THR A 127 -12.69 -1.31 0.07
N THR A 128 -13.34 -0.17 0.27
CA THR A 128 -13.85 0.32 1.54
C THR A 128 -15.09 1.18 1.26
N PRO A 129 -16.00 1.39 2.24
CA PRO A 129 -17.21 2.18 2.03
C PRO A 129 -16.92 3.64 1.64
N ALA A 130 -17.83 4.29 0.91
CA ALA A 130 -17.71 5.72 0.56
C ALA A 130 -17.60 6.65 1.78
N THR A 131 -18.10 6.21 2.94
CA THR A 131 -18.10 6.97 4.20
C THR A 131 -16.81 6.80 5.01
N SER A 132 -15.83 6.01 4.55
CA SER A 132 -14.57 5.84 5.28
C SER A 132 -13.59 7.01 5.00
N PRO A 133 -13.34 7.89 5.98
CA PRO A 133 -12.62 9.13 5.76
C PRO A 133 -11.11 8.90 5.55
N ASN A 134 -10.51 9.63 4.60
CA ASN A 134 -9.07 9.60 4.28
C ASN A 134 -8.52 8.20 3.97
N THR A 135 -9.30 7.43 3.22
CA THR A 135 -8.97 6.06 2.83
C THR A 135 -8.46 5.96 1.39
N ASP A 136 -7.44 6.75 1.05
CA ASP A 136 -6.82 6.74 -0.27
C ASP A 136 -6.48 5.31 -0.73
N GLY A 137 -6.79 4.99 -1.98
CA GLY A 137 -6.54 3.66 -2.54
C GLY A 137 -5.05 3.43 -2.78
N ILE A 138 -4.43 4.30 -3.57
CA ILE A 138 -2.98 4.27 -3.82
C ILE A 138 -2.44 5.70 -3.70
N HIS A 139 -1.76 5.96 -2.60
CA HIS A 139 -1.12 7.24 -2.30
C HIS A 139 0.33 7.20 -2.80
N ILE A 140 0.69 8.06 -3.76
CA ILE A 140 1.99 8.08 -4.43
C ILE A 140 2.67 9.42 -4.13
N SER A 141 3.82 9.41 -3.46
CA SER A 141 4.60 10.62 -3.17
C SER A 141 6.08 10.42 -3.46
N GLN A 142 6.74 11.50 -3.92
CA GLN A 142 8.20 11.53 -4.17
C GLN A 142 8.71 10.32 -4.99
N SER A 143 7.92 9.83 -5.95
CA SER A 143 8.17 8.57 -6.64
C SER A 143 8.14 8.75 -8.17
N SER A 144 8.92 7.96 -8.91
CA SER A 144 9.00 8.05 -10.37
C SER A 144 8.62 6.76 -11.09
N ILE A 145 8.03 6.88 -12.28
CA ILE A 145 7.69 5.73 -13.15
C ILE A 145 6.74 4.75 -12.44
N VAL A 146 5.65 5.27 -11.87
CA VAL A 146 4.62 4.46 -11.21
C VAL A 146 3.50 4.14 -12.19
N LYS A 147 3.15 2.86 -12.34
CA LYS A 147 2.11 2.39 -13.26
C LYS A 147 1.01 1.68 -12.48
N VAL A 148 -0.17 2.29 -12.41
CA VAL A 148 -1.39 1.69 -11.86
C VAL A 148 -2.26 1.21 -13.01
N SER A 149 -2.65 -0.06 -13.02
CA SER A 149 -3.47 -0.56 -14.13
C SER A 149 -4.36 -1.75 -13.85
N ARG A 150 -5.48 -1.85 -14.57
CA ARG A 150 -6.40 -3.02 -14.52
C ARG A 150 -6.86 -3.34 -13.10
N SER A 151 -7.16 -2.31 -12.32
CA SER A 151 -7.55 -2.44 -10.91
C SER A 151 -8.96 -1.90 -10.69
N VAL A 152 -9.62 -2.39 -9.65
CA VAL A 152 -10.90 -1.87 -9.16
C VAL A 152 -10.65 -1.24 -7.80
N ILE A 153 -10.99 0.03 -7.66
CA ILE A 153 -10.72 0.84 -6.46
C ILE A 153 -12.01 1.54 -6.04
N SER A 154 -12.46 1.24 -4.82
CA SER A 154 -13.58 1.86 -4.14
C SER A 154 -13.09 2.36 -2.79
N THR A 155 -13.20 3.66 -2.56
CA THR A 155 -12.64 4.35 -1.39
C THR A 155 -13.63 5.39 -0.84
N GLY A 156 -13.35 5.92 0.34
CA GLY A 156 -14.01 7.14 0.83
C GLY A 156 -13.21 8.43 0.58
N ASP A 157 -12.06 8.31 -0.10
CA ASP A 157 -11.23 9.45 -0.54
C ASP A 157 -10.66 9.15 -1.95
N ASP A 158 -9.48 9.61 -2.31
CA ASP A 158 -8.85 9.40 -3.62
C ASP A 158 -8.66 7.92 -3.98
N CYS A 159 -9.02 7.51 -5.21
CA CYS A 159 -8.67 6.17 -5.69
C CYS A 159 -7.16 6.05 -5.93
N VAL A 160 -6.57 7.09 -6.51
CA VAL A 160 -5.11 7.24 -6.66
C VAL A 160 -4.78 8.71 -6.41
N ALA A 161 -3.95 8.97 -5.41
CA ALA A 161 -3.45 10.31 -5.09
C ALA A 161 -1.99 10.44 -5.55
N ILE A 162 -1.70 11.47 -6.34
CA ILE A 162 -0.38 11.79 -6.90
C ILE A 162 0.12 13.06 -6.21
N ILE A 163 0.91 12.86 -5.17
CA ILE A 163 1.42 13.91 -4.31
C ILE A 163 2.75 14.45 -4.85
N GLN A 164 3.08 15.67 -4.42
CA GLN A 164 4.31 16.41 -4.75
C GLN A 164 5.56 15.52 -4.77
N GLY A 165 6.44 15.81 -5.74
CA GLY A 165 7.68 15.07 -5.96
C GLY A 165 7.51 13.81 -6.80
N SER A 166 6.29 13.49 -7.24
CA SER A 166 6.03 12.34 -8.12
C SER A 166 6.12 12.70 -9.60
N THR A 167 6.73 11.84 -10.41
CA THR A 167 6.87 12.03 -11.87
C THR A 167 6.56 10.73 -12.64
N ASP A 168 6.16 10.84 -13.90
CA ASP A 168 5.88 9.70 -14.77
C ASP A 168 4.90 8.67 -14.19
N VAL A 169 3.83 9.17 -13.56
CA VAL A 169 2.74 8.33 -13.07
C VAL A 169 1.75 8.06 -14.21
N SER A 170 1.38 6.80 -14.40
CA SER A 170 0.38 6.40 -15.39
C SER A 170 -0.71 5.54 -14.79
N ILE A 171 -1.95 5.92 -15.05
CA ILE A 171 -3.16 5.23 -14.58
C ILE A 171 -3.92 4.74 -15.81
N LYS A 172 -4.10 3.42 -15.97
CA LYS A 172 -4.73 2.83 -17.17
C LYS A 172 -5.69 1.70 -16.83
N LYS A 173 -6.92 1.77 -17.34
CA LYS A 173 -7.95 0.73 -17.12
C LYS A 173 -8.22 0.51 -15.62
N VAL A 174 -8.36 1.59 -14.87
CA VAL A 174 -8.72 1.55 -13.45
C VAL A 174 -10.18 1.94 -13.33
N THR A 175 -10.98 1.06 -12.74
CA THR A 175 -12.33 1.41 -12.30
C THR A 175 -12.19 2.08 -10.94
N CYS A 176 -12.63 3.33 -10.84
CA CYS A 176 -12.60 4.11 -9.61
C CYS A 176 -14.04 4.49 -9.24
N GLY A 177 -14.45 4.23 -8.01
CA GLY A 177 -15.75 4.64 -7.52
C GLY A 177 -16.36 3.66 -6.51
N PRO A 178 -16.91 4.14 -5.38
CA PRO A 178 -16.86 5.53 -4.87
C PRO A 178 -15.43 6.05 -4.60
N GLY A 179 -15.30 7.37 -4.41
CA GLY A 179 -14.04 8.06 -4.12
C GLY A 179 -13.94 9.44 -4.76
N HIS A 180 -12.82 10.15 -4.54
CA HIS A 180 -12.55 11.50 -5.05
C HIS A 180 -11.85 11.52 -6.43
N GLY A 181 -11.66 10.34 -7.02
CA GLY A 181 -11.11 10.16 -8.36
C GLY A 181 -9.61 9.90 -8.38
N PHE A 182 -8.95 10.44 -9.40
CA PHE A 182 -7.49 10.47 -9.50
C PHE A 182 -7.06 11.92 -9.27
N ARG A 183 -6.32 12.18 -8.20
CA ARG A 183 -5.92 13.54 -7.78
C ARG A 183 -4.42 13.71 -7.76
#